data_AF-A0A350X9J9-F1
#
_entry.id   AF-A0A350X9J9-F1
#
_cell.length_a   1.000
_cell.length_b   1.000
_cell.length_c   1.000
_cell.angle_alpha   90.00
_cell.angle_beta   90.00
_cell.angle_gamma   90.00
#
_symmetry.space_group_name_H-M   'P 1'
#
loop_
_entity.id
_entity.type
_entity.pdbx_description
1 polymer ?
#
loop_
_entity_poly.entity_id
_entity_poly.type
_entity_poly.pdbx_seq_one_letter_code
_entity_poly.pdbx_strand_id
1 'polypeptide(L)'
;MKSQEQPSLKSLREKANLTQPELSRRMNVGIRIIGDWERGESIPRFDRAVALARELGVSLKVLAKSMGIDVGDLLNDAPEEISQSDDDEANP
;
A
#
# COMPACT_ATOMS: atom_id res chain seq x y z
N MET A 1 21.44 14.84 -4.57
CA MET A 1 20.36 13.92 -4.99
C MET A 1 19.26 13.95 -3.94
N LYS A 2 17.99 14.15 -4.32
CA LYS A 2 16.88 13.95 -3.39
C LYS A 2 16.74 12.44 -3.16
N SER A 3 17.14 11.94 -2.00
CA SER A 3 16.75 10.61 -1.55
C SER A 3 15.23 10.60 -1.54
N GLN A 4 14.60 9.93 -2.51
CA GLN A 4 13.18 9.67 -2.42
C GLN A 4 13.02 8.69 -1.27
N GLU A 5 12.66 9.20 -0.09
CA GLU A 5 12.31 8.40 1.07
C GLU A 5 11.16 7.48 0.66
N GLN A 6 11.49 6.21 0.39
CA GLN A 6 10.48 5.20 0.14
C GLN A 6 9.59 5.14 1.39
N PRO A 7 8.25 5.17 1.24
CA PRO A 7 7.37 5.12 2.39
C PRO A 7 7.61 3.81 3.13
N SER A 8 7.97 3.82 4.41
CA SER A 8 8.15 2.57 5.16
C SER A 8 6.81 1.90 5.44
N LEU A 9 6.78 0.57 5.59
CA LEU A 9 5.54 -0.14 5.95
C LEU A 9 4.95 0.39 7.27
N LYS A 10 5.82 0.73 8.23
CA LYS A 10 5.44 1.39 9.48
C LYS A 10 4.66 2.69 9.23
N SER A 11 5.14 3.54 8.32
CA SER A 11 4.47 4.79 7.99
C SER A 11 3.09 4.57 7.32
N LEU A 12 2.95 3.53 6.50
CA LEU A 12 1.67 3.17 5.90
C LEU A 12 0.67 2.70 6.97
N ARG A 13 1.11 1.88 7.93
CA ARG A 13 0.28 1.46 9.07
C ARG A 13 -0.18 2.64 9.92
N GLU A 14 0.73 3.57 10.21
CA GLU A 14 0.42 4.77 11.00
C GLU A 14 -0.56 5.70 10.26
N LYS A 15 -0.42 5.87 8.95
CA LYS A 15 -1.41 6.60 8.12
C LYS A 15 -2.78 5.95 8.09
N ALA A 16 -2.84 4.62 8.22
CA ALA A 16 -4.09 3.87 8.39
C ALA A 16 -4.65 3.95 9.83
N ASN A 17 -4.02 4.71 10.73
CA ASN A 17 -4.37 4.82 12.16
C ASN A 17 -4.37 3.48 12.91
N LEU A 18 -3.51 2.55 12.49
CA LEU A 18 -3.40 1.23 13.12
C LEU A 18 -2.16 1.15 14.00
N THR A 19 -2.27 0.44 15.12
CA THR A 19 -1.10 -0.02 15.90
C THR A 19 -0.66 -1.40 15.40
N GLN A 20 0.58 -1.84 15.70
CA GLN A 20 1.01 -3.21 15.34
C GLN A 20 0.09 -4.30 15.92
N PRO A 21 -0.36 -4.24 17.19
CA PRO A 21 -1.33 -5.20 17.71
C PRO A 21 -2.67 -5.19 16.97
N GLU A 22 -3.16 -4.01 16.55
CA GLU A 22 -4.41 -3.91 15.81
C GLU A 22 -4.30 -4.54 14.42
N LEU A 23 -3.24 -4.22 13.68
CA LEU A 23 -2.98 -4.83 12.37
C LEU A 23 -2.79 -6.35 12.49
N SER A 24 -2.07 -6.81 13.53
CA SER A 24 -1.89 -8.23 13.84
C SER A 24 -3.23 -8.95 14.02
N ARG A 25 -4.17 -8.37 14.78
CA ARG A 25 -5.52 -8.93 14.97
C ARG A 25 -6.31 -9.00 13.67
N ARG A 26 -6.34 -7.91 12.91
CA ARG A 26 -7.07 -7.84 11.63
C ARG A 26 -6.54 -8.82 10.60
N MET A 27 -5.23 -8.94 10.52
CA MET A 27 -4.56 -9.85 9.60
C MET A 27 -4.54 -11.30 10.09
N ASN A 28 -4.92 -11.57 11.35
CA ASN A 28 -4.77 -12.88 11.98
C ASN A 28 -3.34 -13.45 11.79
N VAL A 29 -2.33 -12.64 12.13
CA VAL A 29 -0.91 -13.01 12.15
C VAL A 29 -0.29 -12.57 13.47
N GLY A 30 0.79 -13.22 13.90
CA GLY A 30 1.50 -12.82 15.12
C GLY A 30 2.07 -11.40 15.01
N ILE A 31 2.02 -10.62 16.10
CA ILE A 31 2.57 -9.25 16.14
C ILE A 31 4.05 -9.18 15.73
N ARG A 32 4.83 -10.21 16.05
CA ARG A 32 6.22 -10.33 15.63
C ARG A 32 6.36 -10.31 14.11
N ILE A 33 5.48 -10.99 13.39
CA ILE A 33 5.46 -11.03 11.92
C ILE A 33 5.25 -9.62 11.35
N ILE A 34 4.36 -8.82 11.96
CA ILE A 34 4.18 -7.41 11.57
C ILE A 34 5.49 -6.63 11.75
N GLY A 35 6.16 -6.82 12.88
CA GLY A 35 7.45 -6.18 13.13
C GLY A 35 8.53 -6.62 12.14
N ASP A 36 8.59 -7.90 11.81
CA ASP A 36 9.57 -8.45 10.86
C ASP A 36 9.34 -7.88 9.45
N TRP A 37 8.08 -7.72 9.02
CA TRP A 37 7.73 -7.03 7.77
C TRP A 37 8.11 -5.55 7.81
N GLU A 38 7.87 -4.85 8.92
CA GLU A 38 8.21 -3.42 9.04
C GLU A 38 9.72 -3.14 9.04
N ARG A 39 10.52 -4.10 9.50
CA ARG A 39 11.98 -4.03 9.47
C ARG A 39 12.60 -4.60 8.18
N GLY A 40 11.79 -5.21 7.31
CA GLY A 40 12.27 -5.88 6.10
C GLY A 40 13.01 -7.19 6.36
N GLU A 41 12.85 -7.80 7.53
CA GLU A 41 13.45 -9.10 7.89
C GLU A 41 12.74 -10.27 7.20
N SER A 42 11.48 -10.07 6.79
CA SER A 42 10.74 -11.02 5.95
C SER A 42 9.76 -10.28 5.04
N ILE A 43 9.33 -10.97 3.98
CA ILE A 43 8.33 -10.47 3.03
C ILE A 43 7.06 -11.30 3.20
N PRO A 44 5.86 -10.68 3.27
CA PRO A 44 4.61 -11.42 3.30
C PRO A 44 4.46 -12.26 2.03
N ARG A 45 3.90 -13.47 2.17
CA ARG A 45 3.41 -14.22 1.01
C ARG A 45 2.38 -13.40 0.25
N PHE A 46 2.19 -13.69 -1.03
CA PHE A 46 1.32 -12.92 -1.91
C PHE A 46 -0.11 -12.75 -1.37
N ASP A 47 -0.72 -13.81 -0.83
CA ASP A 47 -2.04 -13.77 -0.19
C ASP A 47 -2.09 -12.76 0.98
N ARG A 48 -1.02 -12.72 1.78
CA ARG A 48 -0.88 -11.78 2.90
C ARG A 48 -0.55 -10.36 2.43
N ALA A 49 0.21 -10.20 1.34
CA ALA A 49 0.49 -8.90 0.75
C ALA A 49 -0.79 -8.23 0.23
N VAL A 50 -1.67 -8.99 -0.43
CA VAL A 50 -2.99 -8.52 -0.88
C VAL A 50 -3.86 -8.09 0.29
N ALA A 51 -3.95 -8.92 1.33
CA ALA A 51 -4.72 -8.57 2.53
C ALA A 51 -4.15 -7.34 3.27
N LEU A 52 -2.82 -7.24 3.34
CA LEU A 52 -2.14 -6.11 3.97
C LEU A 52 -2.37 -4.81 3.20
N ALA A 53 -2.26 -4.83 1.86
CA ALA A 53 -2.56 -3.68 1.02
C ALA A 53 -4.01 -3.18 1.24
N ARG A 54 -4.96 -4.12 1.35
CA ARG A 54 -6.36 -3.81 1.65
C ARG A 54 -6.55 -3.16 3.02
N GLU A 55 -5.96 -3.73 4.08
CA GLU A 55 -6.08 -3.17 5.44
C GLU A 55 -5.40 -1.81 5.59
N LEU A 56 -4.34 -1.57 4.82
CA LEU A 56 -3.65 -0.29 4.79
C LEU A 56 -4.30 0.73 3.84
N GLY A 57 -5.26 0.32 3.01
CA GLY A 57 -5.91 1.18 2.03
C GLY A 57 -4.96 1.67 0.93
N VAL A 58 -3.98 0.85 0.53
CA VAL A 58 -2.97 1.21 -0.50
C VAL A 58 -2.93 0.18 -1.62
N SER A 59 -2.36 0.55 -2.77
CA SER A 59 -2.12 -0.41 -3.85
C SER A 59 -0.95 -1.36 -3.52
N LEU A 60 -0.94 -2.53 -4.15
CA LEU A 60 0.21 -3.45 -4.08
C LEU A 60 1.51 -2.79 -4.54
N LYS A 61 1.44 -1.87 -5.52
CA LYS A 61 2.61 -1.09 -5.97
C LYS A 61 3.19 -0.23 -4.85
N VAL A 62 2.34 0.45 -4.07
CA VAL A 62 2.77 1.23 -2.90
C VAL A 62 3.33 0.31 -1.81
N LEU A 63 2.68 -0.83 -1.55
CA LEU A 63 3.16 -1.81 -0.58
C LEU A 63 4.55 -2.36 -0.98
N ALA A 64 4.74 -2.71 -2.25
CA ALA A 64 6.00 -3.22 -2.78
C ALA A 64 7.14 -2.20 -2.62
N LYS A 65 6.91 -0.93 -2.95
CA LYS A 65 7.88 0.15 -2.71
C LYS A 65 8.28 0.26 -1.25
N SER A 66 7.32 0.08 -0.33
CA SER A 66 7.60 0.12 1.11
C SER A 66 8.46 -1.02 1.63
N MET A 67 8.54 -2.11 0.86
CA MET A 67 9.38 -3.28 1.12
C MET A 67 10.67 -3.27 0.31
N GLY A 68 10.99 -2.18 -0.39
CA GLY A 68 12.20 -2.05 -1.21
C GLY A 68 12.16 -2.86 -2.52
N ILE A 69 10.99 -3.31 -2.94
CA ILE A 69 10.81 -4.02 -4.21
C ILE A 69 10.66 -2.98 -5.33
N ASP A 70 11.50 -3.09 -6.36
CA ASP A 70 11.40 -2.24 -7.54
C ASP A 70 10.17 -2.62 -8.38
N VAL A 71 9.35 -1.61 -8.66
CA VAL A 71 8.07 -1.71 -9.38
C VAL A 71 7.96 -0.64 -10.46
N GLY A 72 9.08 -0.12 -10.95
CA GLY A 72 9.16 1.02 -11.88
C GLY A 72 8.15 0.95 -13.03
N ASP A 73 8.22 -0.12 -13.82
CA ASP A 73 7.47 -0.25 -15.07
C ASP A 73 6.11 -0.95 -14.91
N LEU A 74 5.71 -1.29 -13.67
CA LEU A 74 4.41 -1.90 -13.43
C LEU A 74 3.30 -0.88 -13.68
N LEU A 75 2.37 -1.21 -14.58
CA LEU A 75 1.14 -0.45 -14.76
C LEU A 75 0.31 -0.47 -13.47
N ASN A 76 -0.44 0.60 -13.21
CA ASN A 76 -1.43 0.61 -12.15
C ASN A 76 -2.70 -0.13 -12.63
N ASP A 77 -3.32 -0.92 -11.75
CA ASP A 77 -4.52 -1.70 -12.08
C ASP A 77 -5.77 -0.83 -12.33
N ALA A 78 -5.75 0.43 -11.91
CA ALA A 78 -6.77 1.40 -12.28
C ALA A 78 -6.35 2.10 -13.58
N PRO A 79 -7.19 2.11 -14.63
CA PRO A 79 -7.00 3.07 -15.72
C PRO A 79 -7.03 4.48 -15.12
N GLU A 80 -6.20 5.39 -15.62
CA GLU A 80 -6.36 6.82 -15.33
C GLU A 80 -7.85 7.13 -15.56
N GLU A 81 -8.55 7.62 -14.52
CA GLU A 81 -9.87 8.18 -14.76
C GLU A 81 -9.66 9.28 -15.79
N ILE A 82 -10.14 9.05 -17.02
CA ILE A 82 -10.33 10.11 -17.98
C ILE A 82 -11.39 10.99 -17.31
N SER A 83 -10.94 12.01 -16.60
CA SER A 83 -11.79 13.10 -16.14
C SER A 83 -12.24 13.86 -17.38
N GLN A 84 -13.16 13.28 -18.15
CA GLN A 84 -14.03 14.06 -19.01
C GLN A 84 -15.01 14.76 -18.08
N SER A 85 -14.57 15.92 -17.63
CA SER A 85 -15.46 17.04 -17.33
C SER A 85 -16.18 17.40 -18.64
N ASP A 86 -17.26 16.70 -18.94
CA ASP A 86 -18.24 17.17 -19.92
C ASP A 86 -19.31 17.99 -19.16
N ASP A 87 -18.83 19.01 -18.42
CA ASP A 87 -19.58 20.24 -18.26
C ASP A 87 -19.22 21.10 -19.49
N ASP A 88 -19.91 20.86 -20.60
CA ASP A 88 -20.31 21.94 -21.50
C ASP A 88 -21.29 21.41 -22.58
N GLU A 89 -22.50 21.96 -22.53
CA GLU A 89 -23.28 22.35 -23.71
C GLU A 89 -24.10 21.27 -24.44
N ALA A 90 -25.35 21.11 -24.00
CA ALA A 90 -26.51 21.45 -24.85
C ALA A 90 -27.83 21.31 -24.08
N ASN A 91 -28.33 22.46 -23.64
CA ASN A 91 -29.74 22.69 -23.38
C ASN A 91 -30.47 22.91 -24.72
N PRO A 92 -31.44 22.06 -25.09
CA PRO A 92 -32.58 22.48 -25.90
C PRO A 92 -33.82 22.75 -25.03
#